data_AF-A0A1J3CWJ3-F1
#
_entry.id   AF-A0A1J3CWJ3-F1
#
_cell.length_a   1.000
_cell.length_b   1.000
_cell.length_c   1.000
_cell.angle_alpha   90.00
_cell.angle_beta   90.00
_cell.angle_gamma   90.00
#
_symmetry.space_group_name_H-M   'P 1'
#
loop_
_entity.id
_entity.type
_entity.pdbx_description
1 polymer ?
#
loop_
_entity_poly.entity_id
_entity_poly.type
_entity_poly.pdbx_seq_one_letter_code
_entity_poly.pdbx_strand_id
1 'polypeptide(L)'
;LGVKVHACVGGTSVREDQRILQTGVHVVVGTPGRVFDMLRRQSLRADAIKMFVLDEADEMLSRGFKDQIYDIFQLLPSKVQVGVFSATMPPEALEITRKFMNKPVRILVKRDELTLEGIKQFYVNVDKEEWKLETLCDLYETLAITQSVIFVN
;
A
#
# COMPACT_ATOMS: atom_id res chain seq x y z
N LEU A 1 -16.50 -20.17 -3.17
CA LEU A 1 -16.88 -19.02 -2.33
C LEU A 1 -17.29 -17.87 -3.26
N GLY A 2 -18.58 -17.55 -3.37
CA GLY A 2 -19.11 -16.54 -4.31
C GLY A 2 -18.85 -15.10 -3.86
N VAL A 3 -17.59 -14.77 -3.52
CA VAL A 3 -17.19 -13.45 -3.02
C VAL A 3 -17.04 -12.49 -4.20
N LYS A 4 -17.68 -11.33 -4.08
CA LYS A 4 -17.54 -10.22 -5.03
C LYS A 4 -16.51 -9.21 -4.49
N VAL A 5 -15.47 -8.96 -5.27
CA VAL A 5 -14.38 -8.03 -4.96
C VAL A 5 -14.35 -6.95 -6.04
N HIS A 6 -14.11 -5.70 -5.65
CA HIS A 6 -13.96 -4.58 -6.58
C HIS A 6 -12.72 -3.75 -6.28
N ALA A 7 -12.06 -3.28 -7.33
CA ALA A 7 -10.87 -2.44 -7.24
C ALA A 7 -11.21 -0.96 -7.51
N CYS A 8 -11.11 -0.13 -6.49
CA CYS A 8 -11.34 1.31 -6.52
C CYS A 8 -9.99 2.04 -6.63
N VAL A 9 -9.47 2.19 -7.85
CA VAL A 9 -8.17 2.86 -8.10
C VAL A 9 -8.33 4.09 -8.99
N GLY A 10 -7.36 5.01 -8.91
CA GLY A 10 -7.29 6.17 -9.82
C GLY A 10 -7.15 5.74 -11.29
N GLY A 11 -7.50 6.63 -12.21
CA GLY A 11 -7.39 6.39 -13.66
C GLY A 11 -8.55 5.58 -14.28
N THR A 12 -9.44 4.98 -13.48
CA THR A 12 -10.64 4.28 -13.96
C THR A 12 -11.89 5.17 -13.92
N SER A 13 -12.94 4.74 -14.63
CA SER A 13 -14.24 5.43 -14.66
C SER A 13 -14.90 5.43 -13.29
N VAL A 14 -15.05 6.63 -12.71
CA VAL A 14 -15.77 6.85 -11.45
C VAL A 14 -17.22 6.34 -11.55
N ARG A 15 -17.89 6.55 -12.69
CA ARG A 15 -19.28 6.11 -12.87
C ARG A 15 -19.42 4.59 -12.82
N GLU A 16 -18.45 3.85 -13.35
CA GLU A 16 -18.51 2.39 -13.31
C GLU A 16 -18.24 1.86 -11.90
N ASP A 17 -17.28 2.46 -11.17
CA ASP A 17 -17.07 2.15 -9.75
C ASP A 17 -18.37 2.34 -8.95
N GLN A 18 -19.04 3.48 -9.13
CA GLN A 18 -20.31 3.74 -8.45
C GLN A 18 -21.36 2.69 -8.78
N ARG A 19 -21.51 2.33 -10.06
CA ARG A 19 -22.47 1.32 -10.52
C ARG A 19 -22.19 -0.03 -9.87
N ILE A 20 -20.94 -0.49 -9.90
CA ILE A 20 -20.54 -1.78 -9.32
C ILE A 20 -20.77 -1.78 -7.81
N LEU A 21 -20.34 -0.73 -7.10
CA LEU A 21 -20.50 -0.63 -5.65
C LEU A 21 -21.98 -0.63 -5.23
N GLN A 22 -22.85 0.01 -6.01
CA GLN A 22 -24.30 0.01 -5.79
C GLN A 22 -24.94 -1.38 -5.97
N THR A 23 -24.38 -2.25 -6.83
CA THR A 23 -24.85 -3.65 -6.95
C THR A 23 -24.50 -4.51 -5.73
N GLY A 24 -23.63 -4.00 -4.85
CA GLY A 24 -23.17 -4.68 -3.64
C GLY A 24 -21.93 -5.54 -3.89
N VAL A 25 -20.87 -5.20 -3.16
CA VAL A 25 -19.59 -5.92 -3.14
C VAL A 25 -19.24 -6.32 -1.70
N HIS A 26 -18.47 -7.39 -1.55
CA HIS A 26 -18.08 -7.90 -0.22
C HIS A 26 -16.73 -7.33 0.22
N VAL A 27 -15.83 -7.07 -0.74
CA VAL A 27 -14.50 -6.53 -0.49
C VAL A 27 -14.22 -5.41 -1.50
N VAL A 28 -13.68 -4.30 -1.01
CA VAL A 28 -13.15 -3.21 -1.84
C VAL A 28 -11.66 -3.10 -1.55
N VAL A 29 -10.87 -3.11 -2.62
CA VAL A 29 -9.43 -2.82 -2.58
C VAL A 29 -9.22 -1.52 -3.34
N GLY A 30 -8.43 -0.58 -2.85
CA GLY A 30 -8.28 0.68 -3.56
C GLY A 30 -7.28 1.64 -2.98
N THR A 31 -6.96 2.67 -3.75
CA THR A 31 -6.10 3.76 -3.28
C THR A 31 -6.90 4.71 -2.39
N PRO A 32 -6.29 5.34 -1.37
CA PRO A 32 -7.00 6.19 -0.41
C PRO A 32 -7.89 7.24 -1.08
N GLY A 33 -7.37 7.97 -2.06
CA GLY A 33 -8.13 9.01 -2.76
C GLY A 33 -9.41 8.50 -3.44
N ARG A 34 -9.38 7.35 -4.13
CA ARG A 34 -10.57 6.81 -4.81
C ARG A 34 -11.55 6.20 -3.82
N VAL A 35 -11.06 5.48 -2.80
CA VAL A 35 -11.91 4.92 -1.73
C VAL A 35 -12.63 6.04 -0.97
N PHE A 36 -11.91 7.10 -0.60
CA PHE A 36 -12.47 8.27 0.05
C PHE A 36 -13.57 8.93 -0.78
N ASP A 37 -13.34 9.15 -2.09
CA ASP A 37 -14.35 9.71 -2.99
C ASP A 37 -15.62 8.83 -3.04
N MET A 38 -15.47 7.50 -3.10
CA MET A 38 -16.60 6.57 -3.13
C MET A 38 -17.40 6.55 -1.82
N LEU A 39 -16.73 6.67 -0.66
CA LEU A 39 -17.37 6.80 0.65
C LEU A 39 -18.12 8.13 0.76
N ARG A 40 -17.47 9.25 0.38
CA ARG A 40 -18.06 10.59 0.45
C ARG A 40 -19.30 10.72 -0.44
N ARG A 41 -19.28 10.09 -1.61
CA ARG A 41 -20.44 10.03 -2.54
C ARG A 41 -21.51 9.04 -2.11
N GLN A 42 -21.35 8.35 -0.98
CA GLN A 42 -22.23 7.28 -0.49
C GLN A 42 -22.44 6.13 -1.50
N SER A 43 -21.53 6.01 -2.48
CA SER A 43 -21.55 4.91 -3.46
C SER A 43 -20.96 3.65 -2.83
N LEU A 44 -19.93 3.81 -1.99
CA LEU A 44 -19.52 2.82 -1.00
C LEU A 44 -20.20 3.13 0.33
N ARG A 45 -21.09 2.26 0.79
CA ARG A 45 -21.76 2.41 2.10
C ARG A 45 -20.91 1.79 3.20
N ALA A 46 -20.58 2.58 4.21
CA ALA A 46 -19.71 2.16 5.29
C ALA A 46 -20.41 1.32 6.38
N ASP A 47 -21.75 1.38 6.46
CA ASP A 47 -22.53 0.82 7.58
C ASP A 47 -22.29 -0.66 7.84
N ALA A 48 -21.99 -1.43 6.79
CA ALA A 48 -21.76 -2.87 6.87
C ALA A 48 -20.27 -3.24 6.96
N ILE A 49 -19.35 -2.27 6.95
CA ILE A 49 -17.91 -2.52 7.01
C ILE A 49 -17.53 -2.97 8.41
N LYS A 50 -17.02 -4.20 8.50
CA LYS A 50 -16.55 -4.80 9.76
C LYS A 50 -15.03 -4.80 9.87
N MET A 51 -14.31 -4.62 8.77
CA MET A 51 -12.86 -4.69 8.71
C MET A 51 -12.30 -3.61 7.78
N PHE A 52 -11.24 -2.96 8.21
CA PHE A 52 -10.44 -2.03 7.44
C PHE A 52 -8.97 -2.46 7.52
N VAL A 53 -8.32 -2.55 6.38
CA VAL A 53 -6.92 -2.97 6.27
C VAL A 53 -6.13 -1.86 5.61
N LEU A 54 -5.06 -1.43 6.27
CA LEU A 54 -4.05 -0.56 5.71
C LEU A 54 -2.82 -1.40 5.40
N ASP A 55 -2.50 -1.53 4.12
CA ASP A 55 -1.31 -2.23 3.63
C ASP A 55 -0.25 -1.22 3.19
N GLU A 56 1.03 -1.61 3.28
CA GLU A 56 2.19 -0.72 3.06
C GLU A 56 2.04 0.64 3.78
N ALA A 57 1.76 0.60 5.08
CA ALA A 57 1.36 1.79 5.82
C ALA A 57 2.47 2.87 5.90
N ASP A 58 3.74 2.48 5.87
CA ASP A 58 4.89 3.38 5.77
C ASP A 58 4.90 4.16 4.45
N GLU A 59 4.69 3.48 3.33
CA GLU A 59 4.57 4.09 2.00
C GLU A 59 3.36 5.01 1.88
N MET A 60 2.21 4.59 2.41
CA MET A 60 1.01 5.42 2.37
C MET A 60 1.21 6.74 3.13
N LEU A 61 1.98 6.72 4.21
CA LEU A 61 2.31 7.89 4.99
C LEU A 61 3.37 8.77 4.33
N SER A 62 4.41 8.18 3.74
CA SER A 62 5.49 8.91 3.04
C SER A 62 4.95 9.69 1.84
N ARG A 63 3.94 9.16 1.16
CA ARG A 63 3.26 9.80 0.01
C ARG A 63 2.26 10.89 0.39
N GLY A 64 2.13 11.22 1.68
CA GLY A 64 1.23 12.26 2.14
C GLY A 64 -0.25 11.85 2.16
N PHE A 65 -0.58 10.56 2.14
CA PHE A 65 -1.97 10.10 2.27
C PHE A 65 -2.49 10.08 3.71
N LYS A 66 -1.71 10.61 4.67
CA LYS A 66 -2.10 10.68 6.09
C LYS A 66 -3.50 11.25 6.25
N ASP A 67 -3.75 12.45 5.74
CA ASP A 67 -5.05 13.12 5.95
C ASP A 67 -6.19 12.36 5.31
N GLN A 68 -5.99 11.79 4.12
CA GLN A 68 -7.00 10.97 3.43
C GLN A 68 -7.34 9.70 4.21
N ILE A 69 -6.35 9.05 4.81
CA ILE A 69 -6.58 7.87 5.67
C ILE A 69 -7.39 8.27 6.90
N TYR A 70 -7.08 9.41 7.52
CA TYR A 70 -7.85 9.94 8.65
C TYR A 70 -9.30 10.21 8.26
N ASP A 71 -9.53 10.83 7.11
CA ASP A 71 -10.87 11.13 6.61
C ASP A 71 -11.67 9.85 6.32
N ILE A 72 -11.03 8.82 5.75
CA ILE A 72 -11.66 7.50 5.57
C ILE A 72 -12.09 6.93 6.92
N PHE A 73 -11.20 6.93 7.92
CA PHE A 73 -11.51 6.38 9.25
C PHE A 73 -12.70 7.07 9.92
N GLN A 74 -12.86 8.39 9.74
CA GLN A 74 -14.00 9.14 10.28
C GLN A 74 -15.34 8.73 9.66
N LEU A 75 -15.33 8.16 8.45
CA LEU A 75 -16.52 7.67 7.75
C LEU A 75 -16.84 6.21 8.08
N LEU A 76 -15.93 5.49 8.76
CA LEU A 76 -16.13 4.08 9.10
C LEU A 76 -16.95 3.91 10.40
N PRO A 77 -17.62 2.76 10.58
CA PRO A 77 -18.31 2.44 11.83
C PRO A 77 -17.36 2.39 13.03
N SER A 78 -17.85 2.79 14.20
CA SER A 78 -17.06 2.84 15.45
C SER A 78 -16.52 1.48 15.92
N LYS A 79 -17.13 0.36 15.49
CA LYS A 79 -16.74 -1.01 15.85
C LYS A 79 -16.05 -1.76 14.70
N VAL A 80 -15.31 -1.05 13.85
CA VAL A 80 -14.52 -1.67 12.77
C VAL A 80 -13.25 -2.32 13.33
N GLN A 81 -12.93 -3.53 12.87
CA GLN A 81 -11.63 -4.14 13.10
C GLN A 81 -10.60 -3.50 12.17
N VAL A 82 -9.50 -3.00 12.72
CA VAL A 82 -8.44 -2.36 11.94
C VAL A 82 -7.21 -3.26 11.92
N GLY A 83 -6.68 -3.53 10.72
CA GLY A 83 -5.39 -4.19 10.50
C GLY A 83 -4.43 -3.20 9.84
N VAL A 84 -3.20 -3.12 10.33
CA VAL A 84 -2.13 -2.30 9.74
C VAL A 84 -0.95 -3.21 9.45
N PHE A 85 -0.53 -3.24 8.20
CA PHE A 85 0.57 -4.05 7.68
C PHE A 85 1.59 -3.13 7.00
N SER A 86 2.86 -3.37 7.28
CA SER A 86 3.94 -2.51 6.84
C SER A 86 5.27 -3.24 6.98
N ALA A 87 6.18 -3.04 6.02
CA ALA A 87 7.53 -3.60 6.10
C ALA A 87 8.33 -2.89 7.19
N THR A 88 8.17 -1.57 7.31
CA THR A 88 8.76 -0.77 8.37
C THR A 88 7.69 -0.10 9.23
N MET A 89 7.98 0.16 10.50
CA MET A 89 7.07 0.84 11.43
C MET A 89 7.69 2.14 11.94
N PRO A 90 7.78 3.19 11.11
CA PRO A 90 8.24 4.51 11.56
C PRO A 90 7.25 5.12 12.57
N PRO A 91 7.65 6.18 13.32
CA PRO A 91 6.80 6.83 14.31
C PRO A 91 5.41 7.23 13.80
N GLU A 92 5.31 7.66 12.55
CA GLU A 92 4.06 8.07 11.88
C GLU A 92 3.11 6.88 11.69
N ALA A 93 3.63 5.71 11.27
CA ALA A 93 2.84 4.48 11.13
C ALA A 93 2.37 3.99 12.50
N LEU A 94 3.22 4.08 13.52
CA LEU A 94 2.84 3.77 14.89
C LEU A 94 1.76 4.73 15.42
N GLU A 95 1.78 6.00 15.04
CA GLU A 95 0.76 6.98 15.42
C GLU A 95 -0.64 6.59 14.91
N ILE A 96 -0.74 6.11 13.66
CA ILE A 96 -1.99 5.58 13.09
C ILE A 96 -2.53 4.46 13.99
N THR A 97 -1.69 3.48 14.35
CA THR A 97 -2.13 2.35 15.18
C THR A 97 -2.68 2.79 16.54
N ARG A 98 -2.10 3.85 17.14
CA ARG A 98 -2.54 4.36 18.46
C ARG A 98 -3.88 5.10 18.38
N LYS A 99 -4.16 5.77 17.27
CA LYS A 99 -5.38 6.56 17.09
C LYS A 99 -6.57 5.72 16.64
N PHE A 100 -6.34 4.73 15.78
CA PHE A 100 -7.43 4.01 15.10
C PHE A 100 -7.63 2.58 15.58
N MET A 101 -6.70 2.01 16.35
CA MET A 101 -6.83 0.64 16.85
C MET A 101 -7.07 0.64 18.36
N ASN A 102 -8.01 -0.19 18.80
CA ASN A 102 -8.24 -0.44 20.22
C ASN A 102 -7.43 -1.66 20.68
N LYS A 103 -6.42 -1.43 21.53
CA LYS A 103 -5.52 -2.47 22.09
C LYS A 103 -5.01 -3.47 21.02
N PRO A 104 -4.28 -3.00 19.99
CA PRO A 104 -3.84 -3.87 18.90
C PRO A 104 -2.82 -4.91 19.38
N VAL A 105 -2.96 -6.13 18.86
CA VAL A 105 -1.89 -7.14 18.94
C VAL A 105 -0.77 -6.71 18.00
N ARG A 106 0.47 -6.69 18.51
CA ARG A 106 1.65 -6.30 17.73
C ARG A 106 2.48 -7.51 17.41
N ILE A 107 2.66 -7.77 16.13
CA ILE A 107 3.56 -8.81 15.61
C ILE A 107 4.67 -8.05 14.90
N LEU A 108 5.86 -8.02 15.50
CA LEU A 108 7.01 -7.27 15.01
C LEU A 108 8.16 -8.22 14.71
N VAL A 109 8.78 -8.07 13.54
CA VAL A 109 10.01 -8.77 13.18
C VAL A 109 11.21 -7.92 13.62
N LYS A 110 12.22 -8.54 14.25
CA LYS A 110 13.40 -7.81 14.72
C LYS A 110 14.24 -7.34 13.52
N ARG A 111 14.79 -6.13 13.61
CA ARG A 111 15.59 -5.52 12.53
C ARG A 111 16.86 -6.30 12.16
N ASP A 112 17.43 -7.05 13.09
CA ASP A 112 18.68 -7.78 12.85
C ASP A 112 18.52 -8.95 11.86
N GLU A 113 17.28 -9.30 11.49
CA GLU A 113 16.94 -10.30 10.46
C GLU A 113 16.48 -9.65 9.12
N LEU A 114 16.54 -8.31 8.98
CA LEU A 114 16.07 -7.62 7.76
C LEU A 114 17.06 -7.63 6.59
N THR A 115 18.31 -8.05 6.79
CA THR A 115 19.09 -8.51 5.64
C THR A 115 18.48 -9.83 5.22
N LEU A 116 17.64 -9.79 4.18
CA LEU A 116 17.03 -10.98 3.60
C LEU A 116 18.12 -12.03 3.38
N GLU A 117 18.19 -13.03 4.25
CA GLU A 117 19.15 -14.13 4.14
C GLU A 117 18.91 -14.78 2.77
N GLY A 118 19.83 -14.54 1.83
CA GLY A 118 19.69 -14.96 0.43
C GLY A 118 19.80 -13.84 -0.60
N ILE A 119 19.68 -12.56 -0.22
CA ILE A 119 19.94 -11.44 -1.14
C ILE A 119 21.41 -11.04 -1.04
N LYS A 120 22.16 -11.33 -2.10
CA LYS A 120 23.53 -10.83 -2.27
C LYS A 120 23.46 -9.39 -2.77
N GLN A 121 24.02 -8.47 -1.97
CA GLN A 121 24.04 -7.05 -2.28
C GLN A 121 25.44 -6.67 -2.77
N PHE A 122 25.51 -5.96 -3.90
CA PHE A 122 26.75 -5.49 -4.52
C PHE A 122 26.62 -4.01 -4.91
N TYR A 123 27.75 -3.33 -5.06
CA TYR A 123 27.78 -1.98 -5.63
C TYR A 123 28.90 -1.90 -6.67
N VAL A 124 28.72 -1.06 -7.69
CA VAL A 124 29.75 -0.72 -8.67
C VAL A 124 29.99 0.78 -8.55
N ASN A 125 31.24 1.15 -8.27
CA ASN A 125 31.62 2.55 -8.20
C ASN A 125 31.84 3.08 -9.62
N VAL A 126 31.11 4.12 -10.02
CA VAL A 126 31.22 4.78 -11.32
C VAL A 126 31.57 6.25 -11.10
N ASP A 127 32.62 6.73 -11.77
CA ASP A 127 33.11 8.10 -11.59
C ASP A 127 32.21 9.14 -12.27
N LYS A 128 31.46 8.74 -13.30
CA LYS A 128 30.61 9.62 -14.11
C LYS A 128 29.23 9.00 -14.33
N GLU A 129 28.22 9.86 -14.45
CA GLU A 129 26.82 9.44 -14.64
C GLU A 129 26.64 8.69 -15.96
N GLU A 130 27.28 9.15 -17.04
CA GLU A 130 27.23 8.52 -18.36
C GLU A 130 27.75 7.08 -18.36
N TRP A 131 28.64 6.72 -17.43
CA TRP A 131 29.21 5.38 -17.33
C TRP A 131 28.26 4.36 -16.69
N LYS A 132 27.16 4.81 -16.06
CA LYS A 132 26.14 3.90 -15.53
C LYS A 132 25.47 3.09 -16.62
N LEU A 133 25.24 3.70 -17.79
CA LEU A 133 24.58 3.02 -18.91
C LEU A 133 25.48 1.92 -19.48
N GLU A 134 26.75 2.23 -19.72
CA GLU A 134 27.73 1.25 -20.19
C GLU A 134 27.88 0.10 -19.18
N THR A 135 28.05 0.41 -17.90
CA THR A 135 28.13 -0.60 -16.82
C THR A 135 26.87 -1.47 -16.77
N LEU A 136 25.68 -0.89 -16.97
CA LEU A 136 24.43 -1.63 -16.99
C LEU A 136 24.38 -2.58 -18.20
N CYS A 137 24.79 -2.14 -19.38
CA CYS A 137 24.90 -2.99 -20.57
C CYS A 137 25.84 -4.18 -20.33
N ASP A 138 27.02 -3.93 -19.76
CA ASP A 138 28.00 -4.97 -19.44
C ASP A 138 27.42 -6.03 -18.49
N LEU A 139 26.61 -5.61 -17.50
CA LEU A 139 25.92 -6.53 -16.60
C LEU A 139 24.93 -7.44 -17.34
N TYR A 140 24.19 -6.91 -18.32
CA TYR A 140 23.25 -7.72 -19.11
C TYR A 140 23.94 -8.64 -20.12
N GLU A 141 25.13 -8.28 -20.61
CA GLU A 141 25.92 -9.15 -21.49
C GLU A 141 26.58 -10.30 -20.71
N THR A 142 27.03 -10.03 -19.48
CA THR A 142 27.77 -10.99 -18.67
C THR A 142 26.87 -11.92 -17.87
N LEU A 143 25.70 -11.44 -17.44
CA LEU A 143 24.79 -12.17 -16.55
C LEU A 143 23.58 -12.70 -17.31
N ALA A 144 23.23 -13.96 -17.06
CA ALA A 144 21.95 -14.52 -17.51
C ALA A 144 20.81 -14.00 -16.62
N ILE A 145 20.23 -12.86 -17.00
CA ILE A 145 19.14 -12.20 -16.29
C ILE A 145 17.80 -12.65 -16.90
N THR A 146 16.93 -13.27 -16.10
CA THR A 146 15.56 -13.64 -16.54
C THR A 146 14.64 -12.44 -16.54
N GLN A 147 14.54 -11.78 -15.38
CA GLN A 147 13.80 -10.55 -15.16
C GLN A 147 14.56 -9.70 -14.14
N SER A 148 14.48 -8.40 -14.30
CA SER A 148 15.10 -7.42 -13.40
C SER A 148 14.23 -6.17 -13.32
N VAL A 149 14.39 -5.44 -12.23
CA VAL A 149 13.79 -4.13 -12.01
C VAL A 149 14.94 -3.14 -11.83
N ILE A 150 14.94 -2.08 -12.64
CA ILE A 150 15.92 -1.00 -12.57
C ILE A 150 15.21 0.23 -12.01
N PHE A 151 15.66 0.67 -10.84
CA PHE A 151 15.13 1.89 -10.21
C PHE A 151 15.96 3.10 -10.66
N VAL A 152 15.26 4.17 -11.07
CA VAL A 152 15.82 5.49 -11.36
C VAL A 152 15.10 6.53 -10.50
N ASN A 153 15.77 7.64 -10.19
CA ASN A 153 15.18 8.74 -9.42
C ASN A 153 14.52 9.78 -10.33
#